data_AF-A0A2G4GSY0-F1
#
_entry.id   AF-A0A2G4GSY0-F1
#
_cell.length_a   1.000
_cell.length_b   1.000
_cell.length_c   1.000
_cell.angle_alpha   90.00
_cell.angle_beta   90.00
_cell.angle_gamma   90.00
#
_symmetry.space_group_name_H-M   'P 1'
#
loop_
_entity.id
_entity.type
_entity.pdbx_description
1 polymer ?
#
loop_
_entity_poly.entity_id
_entity_poly.type
_entity_poly.pdbx_seq_one_letter_code
_entity_poly.pdbx_strand_id
1 'polypeptide(L)' 'GFGEFLKMKAGIRKGTYLYRGSLTNKNLADKFGIKYHDIDLMVGLFM' A
#
# COMPACT_ATOMS: atom_id res chain seq x y z
N GLY A 1 -6.10 14.66 3.24
CA GLY A 1 -4.82 14.15 3.82
C GLY A 1 -4.21 13.06 2.94
N PHE A 2 -3.09 12.45 3.33
CA PHE A 2 -2.37 11.48 2.48
C PHE A 2 -3.23 10.25 2.08
N GLY A 3 -4.11 9.77 2.96
CA GLY A 3 -5.04 8.67 2.65
C GLY A 3 -5.98 8.98 1.47
N GLU A 4 -6.52 10.20 1.41
CA GLU A 4 -7.36 10.62 0.28
C GLU A 4 -6.55 10.78 -1.01
N PHE A 5 -5.31 11.25 -0.91
CA PHE A 5 -4.41 11.33 -2.06
C PHE A 5 -4.09 9.96 -2.65
N LEU A 6 -3.90 8.94 -1.79
CA LEU A 6 -3.75 7.54 -2.21
C LEU A 6 -4.99 7.03 -2.95
N LYS A 7 -6.21 7.31 -2.47
CA LYS A 7 -7.44 6.93 -3.17
C LYS A 7 -7.53 7.56 -4.56
N MET A 8 -7.24 8.86 -4.66
CA MET A 8 -7.36 9.62 -5.91
C MET A 8 -6.31 9.26 -6.97
N LYS A 9 -5.10 8.84 -6.57
CA LYS A 9 -3.96 8.64 -7.48
C LYS A 9 -3.38 7.23 -7.38
N ALA A 10 -3.75 6.37 -8.33
CA ALA A 10 -3.26 4.99 -8.40
C ALA A 10 -1.73 4.87 -8.52
N GLY A 11 -1.08 5.82 -9.22
CA GLY A 11 0.38 5.84 -9.32
C GLY A 11 1.08 6.00 -7.97
N ILE A 12 0.51 6.82 -7.08
CA ILE A 12 1.06 7.03 -5.73
C ILE A 12 0.91 5.78 -4.87
N ARG A 13 -0.20 5.04 -5.02
CA ARG A 13 -0.39 3.76 -4.31
C ARG A 13 0.67 2.74 -4.69
N LYS A 14 0.92 2.56 -5.99
CA LYS A 14 1.95 1.63 -6.51
C LYS A 14 3.36 2.03 -6.07
N GLY A 15 3.62 3.32 -5.87
CA GLY A 15 4.89 3.83 -5.35
C GLY A 15 5.02 3.84 -3.83
N THR A 16 3.95 3.55 -3.08
CA THR A 16 3.99 3.53 -1.62
C THR A 16 4.45 2.16 -1.15
N TYR A 17 5.57 2.12 -0.42
CA TYR A 17 6.11 0.87 0.13
C TYR A 17 5.71 0.64 1.58
N LEU A 18 5.50 1.71 2.34
CA LEU A 18 5.09 1.66 3.73
C LEU A 18 3.85 2.50 3.94
N TYR A 19 2.82 1.90 4.54
CA TYR A 19 1.61 2.61 4.94
C TYR A 19 1.17 2.13 6.31
N ARG A 20 1.07 3.05 7.29
CA ARG A 20 0.69 2.75 8.69
C ARG A 20 1.53 1.61 9.33
N GLY A 21 2.82 1.55 9.00
CA GLY A 21 3.74 0.52 9.49
C GLY A 21 3.67 -0.82 8.74
N SER A 22 2.78 -0.97 7.75
CA SER A 22 2.68 -2.17 6.93
C SER A 22 3.45 -2.03 5.62
N LEU A 23 4.11 -3.11 5.20
CA LEU A 23 4.76 -3.21 3.90
C LEU A 23 3.73 -3.50 2.81
N THR A 24 3.63 -2.60 1.85
CA THR A 24 2.63 -2.63 0.76
C THR A 24 3.22 -2.99 -0.59
N ASN A 25 4.52 -3.29 -0.66
CA ASN A 25 5.19 -3.76 -1.87
C ASN A 25 5.42 -5.26 -1.79
N LYS A 26 4.75 -6.02 -2.68
CA LYS A 26 4.83 -7.48 -2.69
C LYS A 26 6.24 -8.02 -3.00
N ASN A 27 6.94 -7.41 -3.96
CA ASN A 27 8.30 -7.86 -4.32
C ASN A 27 9.27 -7.73 -3.14
N LEU A 28 9.17 -6.63 -2.37
CA LEU A 28 9.97 -6.45 -1.16
C LEU A 28 9.54 -7.43 -0.06
N ALA A 29 8.24 -7.65 0.12
CA ALA A 29 7.70 -8.59 1.10
C ALA A 29 8.25 -10.00 0.87
N ASP A 30 8.16 -10.49 -0.36
CA ASP A 30 8.64 -11.82 -0.75
C ASP A 30 10.17 -11.91 -0.62
N LYS A 31 10.90 -10.87 -1.03
CA LYS A 31 12.37 -10.83 -0.97
C LYS A 31 12.93 -10.87 0.45
N PHE A 32 12.26 -10.20 1.39
CA PHE A 32 12.73 -10.06 2.77
C PHE A 32 11.99 -10.95 3.77
N GLY A 33 11.03 -11.78 3.32
CA GLY A 33 10.20 -12.61 4.20
C GLY A 33 9.31 -11.80 5.14
N ILE A 34 8.91 -10.58 4.74
CA ILE A 34 8.07 -9.67 5.53
C ILE A 34 6.61 -9.84 5.11
N LYS A 35 5.66 -9.70 6.04
CA LYS A 35 4.23 -9.77 5.72
C LYS A 35 3.78 -8.64 4.79
N TYR A 36 3.29 -9.01 3.61
CA TYR A 36 2.61 -8.10 2.67
C TYR A 36 1.22 -7.69 3.17
N HIS A 37 0.86 -6.42 2.97
CA HIS A 37 -0.50 -5.92 3.13
C HIS A 37 -0.93 -5.15 1.88
N ASP A 38 -2.14 -5.41 1.41
CA ASP A 38 -2.64 -4.76 0.21
C ASP A 38 -3.07 -3.32 0.49
N ILE A 39 -2.41 -2.36 -0.16
CA ILE A 39 -2.69 -0.94 0.06
C ILE A 39 -4.10 -0.55 -0.37
N ASP A 40 -4.67 -1.19 -1.40
CA ASP A 40 -6.00 -0.85 -1.90
C ASP A 40 -7.07 -1.25 -0.87
N LEU A 41 -6.87 -2.38 -0.19
CA LEU A 41 -7.69 -2.77 0.96
C LEU A 41 -7.51 -1.82 2.15
N MET A 42 -6.27 -1.43 2.46
CA MET A 42 -5.97 -0.55 3.59
C MET A 42 -6.57 0.86 3.45
N VAL A 43 -6.70 1.37 2.22
CA VAL A 43 -7.34 2.66 1.96
C VAL A 43 -8.83 2.55 1.67
N GLY A 44 -9.41 1.34 1.62
CA GLY A 44 -10.84 1.13 1.42
C GLY A 44 -11.32 1.43 0.01
N LEU A 45 -10.59 1.01 -1.03
CA LEU A 45 -10.95 1.25 -2.43
C LEU A 45 -12.10 0.38 -2.96
N PHE A 46 -12.45 -0.70 -2.25
CA PHE A 46 -13.44 -1.69 -2.70
C PHE A 46 -14.66 -1.79 -1.75
N MET A 47 -15.01 -0.68 -1.10
CA MET A 47 -16.21 -0.57 -0.25
C MET A 47 -17.35 0.14 -0.98
#